data_AF-A0A369BNZ3-F1
#
_entry.id   AF-A0A369BNZ3-F1
#
_cell.length_a   1.000
_cell.length_b   1.000
_cell.length_c   1.000
_cell.angle_alpha   90.00
_cell.angle_beta   90.00
_cell.angle_gamma   90.00
#
_symmetry.space_group_name_H-M   'P 1'
#
loop_
_entity.id
_entity.type
_entity.pdbx_description
1 polymer ?
#
loop_
_entity_poly.entity_id
_entity_poly.type
_entity_poly.pdbx_seq_one_letter_code
_entity_poly.pdbx_strand_id
1 'polypeptide(L)'
;MMNVGPEKKDVYDLNPHDAYFFKIGAHELVCFHGRNYSIKQRFSAEQTSKLISDSSFYRISTNCYVNLFKISEIRNNVVMFRDEIHGIKTINVPRRNLEQIKRLLPASRRGAEEVNQVV
;
A
#
# COMPACT_ATOMS: atom_id res chain seq x y z
N MET A 1 -34.83 18.86 -20.96
CA MET A 1 -33.53 18.19 -21.19
C MET A 1 -32.87 17.91 -19.85
N MET A 2 -32.55 16.65 -19.54
CA MET A 2 -31.63 16.33 -18.44
C MET A 2 -30.21 16.46 -18.98
N ASN A 3 -29.50 17.51 -18.58
CA ASN A 3 -28.05 17.56 -18.75
C ASN A 3 -27.44 16.57 -17.78
N VAL A 4 -27.29 15.32 -18.22
CA VAL A 4 -26.40 14.36 -17.57
C VAL A 4 -24.99 14.82 -17.91
N GLY A 5 -24.41 15.62 -17.01
CA GLY A 5 -22.99 15.97 -17.09
C GLY A 5 -22.16 14.68 -17.12
N PRO A 6 -21.03 14.65 -17.85
CA PRO A 6 -20.21 13.45 -17.94
C PRO A 6 -19.84 13.03 -16.52
N GLU A 7 -20.17 11.79 -16.17
CA GLU A 7 -19.79 11.15 -14.93
C GLU A 7 -18.27 11.33 -14.78
N LYS A 8 -17.85 12.18 -13.85
CA LYS A 8 -16.43 12.38 -13.54
C LYS A 8 -15.92 11.05 -13.03
N LYS A 9 -15.37 10.27 -13.96
CA LYS A 9 -14.48 9.16 -13.65
C LYS A 9 -13.38 9.73 -12.77
N ASP A 10 -13.51 9.52 -11.46
CA ASP A 10 -12.47 9.70 -10.43
C ASP A 10 -11.31 8.73 -10.74
N VAL A 11 -10.70 8.89 -11.91
CA VAL A 11 -9.57 8.08 -12.37
C VAL A 11 -8.36 8.86 -11.91
N TYR A 12 -7.85 8.44 -10.76
CA TYR A 12 -6.48 8.73 -10.38
C TYR A 12 -5.57 8.56 -11.61
N ASP A 13 -4.71 9.55 -11.89
CA ASP A 13 -3.66 9.42 -12.93
C ASP A 13 -2.81 8.14 -12.79
N LEU A 14 -2.81 7.49 -11.61
CA LEU A 14 -2.27 6.16 -11.38
C LEU A 14 -3.28 5.26 -10.65
N ASN A 15 -3.30 3.95 -10.91
CA ASN A 15 -4.06 3.03 -10.08
C ASN A 15 -3.36 2.85 -8.71
N PRO A 16 -3.99 3.21 -7.57
CA PRO A 16 -3.36 3.09 -6.25
C PRO A 16 -2.83 1.69 -5.94
N HIS A 17 -3.47 0.65 -6.46
CA HIS A 17 -3.06 -0.75 -6.23
C HIS A 17 -1.75 -1.14 -6.92
N ASP A 18 -1.25 -0.33 -7.85
CA ASP A 18 0.08 -0.53 -8.44
C ASP A 18 1.21 -0.11 -7.49
N ALA A 19 0.89 0.76 -6.52
CA ALA A 19 1.83 1.17 -5.50
C ALA A 19 2.03 0.10 -4.42
N TYR A 20 3.25 0.06 -3.88
CA TYR A 20 3.62 -0.76 -2.72
C TYR A 20 3.10 -0.18 -1.42
N PHE A 21 3.19 1.14 -1.28
CA PHE A 21 2.66 1.88 -0.16
C PHE A 21 2.42 3.33 -0.58
N PHE A 22 1.60 4.03 0.18
CA PHE A 22 1.43 5.47 0.03
C PHE A 22 1.57 6.19 1.36
N LYS A 23 1.92 7.48 1.26
CA LYS A 23 1.98 8.39 2.40
C LYS A 23 1.09 9.60 2.17
N ILE A 24 0.30 9.94 3.18
CA ILE A 24 -0.48 11.16 3.22
C ILE A 24 0.42 12.29 3.73
N GLY A 25 0.57 13.32 2.91
CA GLY A 25 1.27 14.55 3.22
C GLY A 25 0.31 15.66 3.64
N ALA A 26 0.86 16.85 3.83
CA ALA A 26 0.07 18.06 4.05
C ALA A 26 -0.67 18.48 2.78
N HIS A 27 -1.71 19.31 2.94
CA HIS A 27 -2.43 19.96 1.84
C HIS A 27 -2.87 18.97 0.75
N GLU A 28 -3.55 17.89 1.13
CA GLU A 28 -4.16 16.94 0.19
C GLU A 28 -3.16 16.15 -0.67
N LEU A 29 -1.85 16.24 -0.39
CA LEU A 29 -0.84 15.50 -1.15
C LEU A 29 -0.77 14.05 -0.70
N VAL A 30 -0.85 13.12 -1.65
CA VAL A 30 -0.58 11.70 -1.45
C VAL A 30 0.65 11.33 -2.27
N CYS A 31 1.62 10.68 -1.62
CA CYS A 31 2.85 10.19 -2.23
C CYS A 31 2.76 8.67 -2.39
N PHE A 32 2.64 8.19 -3.63
CA PHE A 32 2.64 6.77 -3.96
C PHE A 32 4.05 6.28 -4.27
N HIS A 33 4.45 5.19 -3.64
CA HIS A 33 5.74 4.54 -3.88
C HIS A 33 5.51 3.18 -4.52
N GLY A 34 5.91 3.03 -5.77
CA GLY A 34 5.83 1.77 -6.50
C GLY A 34 7.20 1.21 -6.83
N ARG A 35 7.23 0.26 -7.76
CA ARG A 35 8.41 -0.47 -8.24
C ARG A 35 9.59 0.44 -8.60
N ASN A 36 9.37 1.39 -9.51
CA ASN A 36 10.40 2.31 -10.00
C ASN A 36 9.93 3.77 -10.01
N TYR A 37 9.05 4.14 -9.09
CA TYR A 37 8.53 5.50 -9.05
C TYR A 37 8.21 5.97 -7.64
N SER A 38 8.15 7.28 -7.51
CA SER A 38 7.49 7.97 -6.41
C SER A 38 6.71 9.12 -7.01
N ILE A 39 5.38 9.00 -7.02
CA ILE A 39 4.48 9.98 -7.64
C ILE A 39 3.76 10.73 -6.53
N LYS A 40 3.70 12.05 -6.66
CA LYS A 40 2.92 12.92 -5.77
C LYS A 40 1.68 13.39 -6.50
N GLN A 41 0.51 13.22 -5.90
CA GLN A 41 -0.75 13.64 -6.48
C GLN A 41 -1.62 14.29 -5.41
N ARG A 42 -2.39 15.31 -5.79
CA ARG A 42 -3.38 15.92 -4.90
C ARG A 42 -4.67 15.12 -4.95
N PHE A 43 -5.19 14.77 -3.80
CA PHE A 43 -6.43 14.03 -3.64
C PHE A 43 -7.42 14.89 -2.86
N SER A 44 -8.65 15.01 -3.34
CA SER A 44 -9.70 15.60 -2.53
C SER A 44 -9.87 14.84 -1.21
N ALA A 45 -10.51 15.47 -0.22
CA ALA A 45 -10.86 14.79 1.03
C ALA A 45 -11.67 13.49 0.78
N GLU A 46 -12.59 13.49 -0.20
CA GLU A 46 -13.37 12.31 -0.56
C GLU A 46 -12.49 11.21 -1.16
N GLN A 47 -11.61 11.55 -2.10
CA GLN A 47 -10.68 10.59 -2.71
C GLN A 47 -9.72 10.00 -1.68
N THR A 48 -9.20 10.83 -0.78
CA THR A 48 -8.36 10.38 0.34
C THR A 48 -9.13 9.45 1.26
N SER A 49 -10.39 9.79 1.59
CA SER A 49 -11.26 8.94 2.42
C SER A 49 -11.50 7.57 1.79
N LYS A 50 -11.84 7.53 0.49
CA LYS A 50 -11.98 6.30 -0.29
C LYS A 50 -10.69 5.47 -0.24
N LEU A 51 -9.55 6.10 -0.50
CA LEU A 51 -8.24 5.44 -0.50
C LEU A 51 -7.87 4.84 0.86
N ILE A 52 -8.09 5.55 1.98
CA ILE A 52 -7.74 5.02 3.31
C ILE A 52 -8.74 3.98 3.84
N SER A 53 -9.94 3.91 3.26
CA SER A 53 -10.96 2.92 3.61
C SER A 53 -10.80 1.58 2.88
N ASP A 54 -9.94 1.54 1.86
CA ASP A 54 -9.68 0.35 1.06
C ASP A 54 -8.91 -0.71 1.87
N SER A 55 -9.52 -1.89 2.00
CA SER A 55 -9.02 -3.02 2.79
C SER A 55 -7.74 -3.65 2.22
N SER A 56 -7.37 -3.32 0.98
CA SER A 56 -6.09 -3.70 0.38
C SER A 56 -4.91 -3.02 1.06
N PHE A 57 -5.17 -1.91 1.75
CA PHE A 57 -4.15 -1.12 2.41
C PHE A 57 -4.27 -1.19 3.93
N TYR A 58 -3.14 -1.37 4.60
CA TYR A 58 -3.05 -1.39 6.06
C TYR A 58 -2.27 -0.18 6.57
N ARG A 59 -2.85 0.57 7.51
CA ARG A 59 -2.23 1.75 8.12
C ARG A 59 -1.14 1.33 9.11
N ILE A 60 0.13 1.60 8.78
CA ILE A 60 1.27 1.25 9.64
C ILE A 60 1.76 2.40 10.52
N SER A 61 1.33 3.63 10.24
CA SER A 61 1.64 4.82 11.05
C SER A 61 0.61 5.91 10.75
N THR A 62 0.74 7.09 11.38
CA THR A 62 -0.22 8.19 11.25
C THR A 62 -0.57 8.51 9.80
N ASN A 63 0.38 8.40 8.88
CA ASN A 63 0.18 8.79 7.50
C ASN A 63 0.70 7.79 6.47
N CYS A 64 1.02 6.54 6.86
CA CYS A 64 1.58 5.56 5.94
C CYS A 64 0.73 4.30 5.85
N TYR A 65 0.46 3.87 4.63
CA TYR A 65 -0.44 2.76 4.31
C TYR A 65 0.26 1.80 3.36
N VAL A 66 0.35 0.52 3.73
CA VAL A 66 1.03 -0.52 2.94
C VAL A 66 0.03 -1.37 2.18
N ASN A 67 0.32 -1.67 0.93
CA ASN A 67 -0.50 -2.57 0.11
C ASN A 67 -0.20 -4.02 0.48
N LEU A 68 -1.15 -4.69 1.12
CA LEU A 68 -1.03 -6.07 1.58
C LEU A 68 -0.74 -7.03 0.42
N PHE A 69 -1.35 -6.80 -0.74
CA PHE A 69 -1.20 -7.64 -1.92
C PHE A 69 0.13 -7.45 -2.66
N LYS A 70 0.95 -6.46 -2.27
CA LYS A 70 2.29 -6.28 -2.84
C LYS A 70 3.41 -6.72 -1.90
N ILE A 71 3.09 -7.10 -0.65
CA ILE A 71 4.08 -7.61 0.30
C ILE A 71 4.65 -8.94 -0.21
N SER A 72 5.95 -8.95 -0.51
CA SER A 72 6.65 -10.17 -0.91
C SER A 72 7.12 -10.98 0.29
N GLU A 73 7.56 -10.32 1.35
CA GLU A 73 8.20 -10.96 2.49
C GLU A 73 8.20 -10.02 3.71
N ILE A 74 8.25 -10.61 4.92
CA ILE A 74 8.41 -9.89 6.18
C ILE A 74 9.61 -10.49 6.93
N ARG A 75 10.61 -9.67 7.28
CA ARG A 75 11.80 -10.07 8.05
C ARG A 75 12.18 -9.02 9.08
N ASN A 76 12.47 -9.40 10.33
CA ASN A 76 13.05 -8.52 11.36
C ASN A 76 12.40 -7.12 11.46
N ASN A 77 11.08 -7.09 11.46
CA ASN A 77 10.25 -5.88 11.46
C ASN A 77 10.22 -5.03 10.18
N VAL A 78 10.70 -5.59 9.08
CA VAL A 78 10.73 -4.97 7.75
C VAL A 78 9.74 -5.68 6.85
N VAL A 79 8.84 -4.92 6.24
CA VAL A 79 8.02 -5.37 5.11
C VAL A 79 8.82 -5.12 3.84
N MET A 80 8.94 -6.16 3.01
CA MET A 80 9.70 -6.13 1.76
C MET A 80 8.74 -6.23 0.57
N PHE A 81 8.97 -5.36 -0.41
CA PHE A 81 8.33 -5.36 -1.71
C PHE A 81 9.41 -5.73 -2.73
N ARG A 82 9.34 -6.96 -3.24
CA ARG A 82 10.30 -7.46 -4.22
C ARG A 82 9.85 -7.11 -5.62
N ASP A 83 10.79 -6.57 -6.38
CA ASP A 83 10.76 -6.63 -7.82
C ASP A 83 12.01 -7.31 -8.36
N GLU A 84 11.85 -8.26 -9.28
CA GLU A 84 12.97 -8.98 -9.88
C GLU A 84 13.87 -8.07 -10.73
N ILE A 85 13.31 -6.98 -11.26
CA ILE A 85 14.00 -6.08 -12.20
C ILE A 85 14.53 -4.83 -11.48
N HIS A 86 13.75 -4.26 -10.56
CA HIS A 86 14.04 -2.95 -9.92
C HIS A 86 14.51 -3.06 -8.48
N GLY A 87 14.72 -4.29 -7.99
CA GLY A 87 15.24 -4.56 -6.65
C GLY A 87 14.19 -4.53 -5.56
N ILE A 88 14.67 -4.50 -4.32
CA ILE A 88 13.83 -4.61 -3.13
C ILE A 88 13.56 -3.21 -2.58
N LYS A 89 12.28 -2.88 -2.39
CA LYS A 89 11.88 -1.74 -1.55
C LYS A 89 11.45 -2.26 -0.19
N THR A 90 11.84 -1.55 0.86
CA THR A 90 11.59 -1.97 2.24
C THR A 90 10.93 -0.86 3.04
N ILE A 91 10.10 -1.23 4.00
CA ILE A 91 9.57 -0.30 5.00
C ILE A 91 9.59 -0.91 6.39
N ASN A 92 10.08 -0.15 7.36
CA ASN A 92 10.02 -0.54 8.77
C ASN A 92 8.59 -0.44 9.27
N VAL A 93 8.14 -1.48 9.97
CA VAL A 93 6.79 -1.55 10.52
C VAL A 93 6.87 -1.91 12.01
N PRO A 94 6.17 -1.18 12.90
CA PRO A 94 6.13 -1.54 14.31
C PRO A 94 5.64 -2.98 14.52
N ARG A 95 6.24 -3.72 15.46
CA ARG A 95 5.93 -5.14 15.70
C ARG A 95 4.42 -5.42 15.81
N ARG A 96 3.69 -4.60 16.58
CA ARG A 96 2.23 -4.72 16.76
C ARG A 96 1.46 -4.70 15.44
N ASN A 97 1.94 -3.92 14.48
CA ASN A 97 1.31 -3.77 13.17
C ASN A 97 1.64 -4.96 12.27
N LEU A 98 2.83 -5.55 12.41
CA LEU A 98 3.21 -6.76 11.68
C LEU A 98 2.38 -7.97 12.06
N GLU A 99 2.10 -8.13 13.35
CA GLU A 99 1.21 -9.20 13.83
C GLU A 99 -0.18 -9.10 13.18
N GLN A 100 -0.70 -7.88 12.97
CA GLN A 100 -1.95 -7.66 12.26
C GLN A 100 -1.81 -7.90 10.76
N ILE A 101 -0.76 -7.36 10.11
CA ILE A 101 -0.51 -7.57 8.68
C ILE A 101 -0.46 -9.07 8.36
N LYS A 102 0.28 -9.87 9.15
CA LYS A 102 0.39 -11.32 8.94
C LYS A 102 -0.96 -12.04 8.96
N ARG A 103 -1.90 -11.60 9.81
CA ARG A 103 -3.27 -12.15 9.86
C ARG A 103 -4.10 -11.77 8.64
N LEU A 104 -3.85 -10.59 8.08
CA LEU A 104 -4.56 -10.03 6.93
C LEU A 104 -3.96 -10.44 5.58
N LEU A 105 -2.76 -11.04 5.57
CA LEU A 105 -2.16 -11.52 4.33
C LEU A 105 -3.04 -12.60 3.67
N PRO A 106 -3.13 -12.58 2.32
CA PRO A 106 -3.81 -13.63 1.58
C PRO A 106 -3.29 -15.02 1.95
N ALA A 107 -4.16 -16.04 1.94
CA ALA A 107 -3.82 -17.40 2.35
C ALA A 107 -2.59 -17.98 1.63
N SER A 108 -2.40 -17.62 0.35
CA SER A 108 -1.24 -18.02 -0.46
C SER A 108 0.10 -17.50 0.06
N ARG A 109 0.11 -16.51 0.96
CA ARG A 109 1.32 -15.87 1.49
C ARG A 109 1.61 -16.16 2.96
N ARG A 110 0.70 -16.84 3.68
CA ARG A 110 0.91 -17.16 5.11
C ARG A 110 1.94 -18.27 5.34
N GLY A 111 2.19 -19.13 4.35
CA GLY A 111 3.09 -20.30 4.47
C GLY A 111 4.59 -20.05 4.22
N ALA A 112 5.01 -18.84 3.85
CA ALA A 112 6.41 -18.55 3.54
C ALA A 112 7.29 -18.25 4.78
N GLU A 113 6.70 -18.11 5.96
CA GLU A 113 7.43 -17.75 7.20
C GLU A 113 7.90 -18.96 8.03
N GLU A 114 7.32 -20.16 7.86
CA GLU A 114 7.65 -21.33 8.70
C GLU A 114 8.94 -22.07 8.30
N VAL A 115 9.50 -21.81 7.11
CA VAL A 115 10.61 -22.62 6.57
C VAL A 115 12.01 -22.16 7.02
N ASN A 116 12.13 -21.05 7.75
CA ASN A 116 13.44 -20.45 8.11
C ASN A 116 13.78 -20.46 9.61
N GLN A 117 13.17 -21.35 10.42
CA GLN A 117 13.56 -21.56 11.82
C GLN A 117 14.24 -22.91 12.10
N VAL A 118 14.60 -23.68 11.08
CA VAL A 118 15.32 -24.95 11.26
C VAL A 118 16.56 -25.01 10.39
N VAL A 119 17.62 -24.31 10.82
CA VAL A 119 19.02 -24.73 10.64
C VAL A 119 19.89 -24.09 11.72
#